data_AF-A0A2D4KXJ4-F1
#
_entry.id   AF-A0A2D4KXJ4-F1
#
_cell.length_a   1.000
_cell.length_b   1.000
_cell.length_c   1.000
_cell.angle_alpha   90.00
_cell.angle_beta   90.00
_cell.angle_gamma   90.00
#
_symmetry.space_group_name_H-M   'P 1'
#
loop_
_entity.id
_entity.type
_entity.pdbx_description
1 polymer ?
#
loop_
_entity_poly.entity_id
_entity_poly.type
_entity_poly.pdbx_seq_one_letter_code
_entity_poly.pdbx_strand_id
1 'polypeptide(L)'
;RVSLLLLLLVQQQWASASHPAPMGYDKTFYNLAPDFSNSLNTPEVDDMIVALASSSTIPTEAEEALKPEEKKAELALRRAHVSDAWAIRAATAASFFTRSSLRWLR
;
A
#
# COMPACT_ATOMS: atom_id res chain seq x y z
N ARG A 1 -7.89 -23.14 15.93
CA ARG A 1 -6.41 -23.03 15.86
C ARG A 1 -5.96 -21.89 14.95
N VAL A 2 -6.48 -21.77 13.73
CA VAL A 2 -6.16 -20.64 12.81
C VAL A 2 -6.53 -19.27 13.39
N SER A 3 -7.69 -19.13 14.03
CA SER A 3 -8.13 -17.85 14.60
C SER A 3 -7.23 -17.32 15.73
N LEU A 4 -6.57 -18.21 16.49
CA LEU A 4 -5.65 -17.82 17.56
C LEU A 4 -4.32 -17.30 16.99
N LEU A 5 -3.83 -17.92 15.91
CA LEU A 5 -2.63 -17.45 15.21
C LEU A 5 -2.85 -16.07 14.58
N LEU A 6 -4.04 -15.84 14.00
CA LEU A 6 -4.39 -14.53 13.44
C LEU A 6 -4.38 -13.44 14.52
N LEU A 7 -5.02 -13.71 15.67
CA LEU A 7 -5.08 -12.74 16.76
C LEU A 7 -3.68 -12.37 17.28
N LEU A 8 -2.79 -13.36 17.44
CA LEU A 8 -1.41 -13.13 17.87
C LEU A 8 -0.63 -12.25 16.88
N LEU A 9 -0.78 -12.50 15.58
CA LEU A 9 -0.12 -11.70 14.54
C LEU A 9 -0.64 -10.25 14.52
N VAL A 10 -1.95 -10.06 14.68
CA VAL A 10 -2.56 -8.71 14.75
C VAL A 10 -2.06 -7.95 15.98
N GLN A 11 -2.02 -8.60 17.15
CA GLN A 11 -1.49 -8.00 18.36
C GLN A 11 -0.01 -7.62 18.23
N GLN A 12 0.80 -8.49 17.62
CA GLN A 12 2.21 -8.21 17.34
C GLN A 12 2.39 -7.02 16.40
N GLN A 13 1.54 -6.91 15.37
CA GLN A 13 1.58 -5.80 14.43
C GLN A 13 1.21 -4.47 15.11
N TRP A 14 0.21 -4.45 15.98
CA TRP A 14 -0.19 -3.25 16.72
C TRP A 14 0.82 -2.81 17.77
N ALA A 15 1.52 -3.77 18.40
CA ALA A 15 2.58 -3.47 19.37
C ALA A 15 3.81 -2.78 18.75
N SER A 16 4.01 -2.92 17.44
CA SER A 16 5.13 -2.33 16.71
C SER A 16 4.58 -1.55 15.51
N ALA A 17 4.02 -0.38 15.83
CA ALA A 17 3.45 0.59 14.88
C ALA A 17 4.46 1.17 13.86
N SER A 18 5.71 0.67 13.86
CA SER A 18 6.80 1.10 12.99
C SER A 18 7.41 -0.02 12.16
N HIS A 19 6.73 -1.17 12.00
CA HIS A 19 7.20 -2.14 11.03
C HIS A 19 7.19 -1.49 9.64
N PRO A 20 8.30 -1.58 8.87
CA PRO A 20 8.24 -1.25 7.47
C PRO A 20 7.09 -2.05 6.86
N ALA A 21 6.34 -1.44 5.93
CA ALA A 21 5.43 -2.21 5.09
C ALA A 21 6.20 -3.45 4.59
N PRO A 22 5.55 -4.61 4.38
CA PRO A 22 6.24 -5.81 3.93
C PRO A 22 6.77 -5.63 2.50
N MET A 23 7.78 -4.77 2.35
CA MET A 23 8.48 -4.40 1.12
C MET A 23 9.64 -5.36 0.86
N GLY A 24 9.92 -6.26 1.81
CA GLY A 24 11.05 -7.18 1.77
C GLY A 24 10.72 -8.60 1.32
N TYR A 25 9.45 -8.92 1.03
CA TYR A 25 9.15 -10.17 0.35
C TYR A 25 9.05 -9.89 -1.14
N ASP A 26 10.13 -10.19 -1.86
CA ASP A 26 10.17 -10.28 -3.32
C ASP A 26 9.31 -11.49 -3.79
N LYS A 27 8.03 -11.47 -3.44
CA LYS A 27 7.05 -12.48 -3.81
C LYS A 27 6.36 -11.98 -5.05
N THR A 28 6.92 -12.35 -6.19
CA THR A 28 6.27 -12.13 -7.48
C THR A 28 4.95 -12.89 -7.51
N PHE A 29 3.83 -12.17 -7.63
CA PHE A 29 2.54 -12.78 -7.85
C PHE A 29 2.39 -13.08 -9.35
N TYR A 30 2.76 -14.29 -9.76
CA TYR A 30 2.71 -14.72 -11.17
C TYR A 30 1.31 -14.77 -11.78
N ASN A 31 0.27 -14.72 -10.95
CA ASN A 31 -1.14 -14.79 -11.36
C ASN A 31 -1.82 -13.41 -11.49
N LEU A 32 -1.07 -12.31 -11.39
CA LEU A 32 -1.61 -10.96 -11.56
C LEU A 32 -1.28 -10.41 -12.94
N ALA A 33 -2.27 -9.79 -13.59
CA ALA A 33 -2.04 -9.04 -14.82
C ALA A 33 -1.09 -7.86 -14.52
N PRO A 34 -0.09 -7.58 -15.38
CA PRO A 34 0.86 -6.48 -15.18
C PRO A 34 0.19 -5.14 -14.94
N ASP A 35 -0.84 -4.81 -15.73
CA ASP A 35 -1.57 -3.53 -15.63
C ASP A 35 -2.30 -3.39 -14.29
N PHE A 36 -2.90 -4.47 -13.80
CA PHE A 36 -3.54 -4.49 -12.48
C PHE A 36 -2.50 -4.36 -11.37
N SER A 37 -1.37 -5.06 -11.47
CA SER A 37 -0.26 -4.93 -10.52
C SER A 37 0.28 -3.49 -10.46
N ASN A 38 0.42 -2.85 -11.63
CA ASN A 38 0.90 -1.47 -11.75
C ASN A 38 -0.09 -0.46 -11.14
N SER A 39 -1.39 -0.67 -11.30
CA SER A 39 -2.42 0.18 -10.70
C SER A 39 -2.44 0.16 -9.16
N LEU A 40 -1.83 -0.85 -8.55
CA LEU A 40 -1.73 -0.99 -7.09
C LEU A 40 -0.44 -0.36 -6.51
N ASN A 41 0.45 0.15 -7.35
CA ASN A 41 1.61 0.91 -6.87
C ASN A 41 1.13 2.24 -6.29
N THR A 42 1.84 2.77 -5.29
CA THR A 42 1.51 4.09 -4.74
C THR A 42 1.60 5.12 -5.85
N PRO A 43 0.53 5.88 -6.13
CA PRO A 43 0.58 6.91 -7.16
C PRO A 43 1.57 7.99 -6.74
N GLU A 44 2.45 8.37 -7.68
CA GLU A 44 3.25 9.57 -7.54
C GLU A 44 2.37 10.78 -7.91
N VAL A 45 2.59 11.90 -7.23
CA VAL A 45 1.91 13.14 -7.59
C VAL A 45 2.59 13.64 -8.87
N ASP A 46 1.82 13.81 -9.94
CA ASP A 46 2.36 14.26 -11.23
C ASP A 46 3.18 15.56 -11.07
N ASP A 47 4.37 15.60 -11.67
CA ASP A 47 5.28 16.76 -11.60
C ASP A 47 4.61 18.06 -12.04
N MET A 48 3.65 17.99 -12.98
CA MET A 48 2.88 19.13 -13.43
C MET A 48 1.90 19.64 -12.36
N ILE A 49 1.30 18.75 -11.56
CA ILE A 49 0.44 19.13 -10.43
C ILE A 49 1.30 19.73 -9.31
N VAL A 50 2.49 19.16 -9.07
CA VAL A 50 3.47 19.71 -8.12
C VAL A 50 3.87 21.13 -8.54
N ALA A 51 4.26 21.32 -9.80
CA ALA A 51 4.68 22.63 -10.33
C ALA A 51 3.54 23.66 -10.33
N LEU A 52 2.30 23.24 -10.61
CA LEU A 52 1.14 24.13 -10.67
C LEU A 52 0.66 24.53 -9.26
N ALA A 53 0.77 23.62 -8.28
CA ALA A 53 0.56 23.93 -6.87
C ALA A 53 1.63 24.90 -6.33
N SER A 54 2.90 24.73 -6.72
CA SER A 54 3.98 25.66 -6.38
C SER A 54 3.82 27.03 -7.06
N SER A 55 3.35 27.06 -8.32
CA SER A 55 3.20 28.31 -9.08
C SER A 55 2.01 29.17 -8.64
N SER A 56 1.04 28.62 -7.89
CA SER A 56 -0.15 29.35 -7.45
C SER A 56 0.05 30.18 -6.18
N THR A 57 1.25 30.17 -5.58
CA THR A 57 1.50 30.80 -4.28
C THR A 57 2.34 32.08 -4.46
N ILE A 58 1.74 33.23 -4.14
CA ILE A 58 2.46 34.50 -3.97
C ILE A 58 3.54 34.28 -2.89
N PRO A 59 4.81 34.66 -3.12
CA PRO A 59 5.92 34.12 -2.34
C PRO A 59 5.89 34.64 -0.90
N THR A 60 5.64 33.74 0.05
CA THR A 60 6.05 33.91 1.44
C THR A 60 6.69 32.60 1.89
N GLU A 61 8.01 32.65 2.02
CA GLU A 61 9.02 31.57 2.16
C GLU A 61 8.83 30.58 3.33
N ALA A 62 7.67 30.57 3.99
CA ALA A 62 7.38 29.71 5.14
C ALA A 62 6.12 28.83 4.97
N GLU A 63 5.27 29.05 3.97
CA GLU A 63 3.99 28.33 3.82
C GLU A 63 4.00 27.18 2.80
N GLU A 64 5.01 27.08 1.93
CA GLU A 64 5.12 26.00 0.92
C GLU A 64 5.59 24.66 1.49
N ALA A 65 6.15 24.63 2.70
CA ALA A 65 6.47 23.39 3.37
C ALA A 65 5.23 22.91 4.12
N LEU A 66 4.59 21.83 3.65
CA LEU A 66 3.55 21.10 4.39
C LEU A 66 3.88 21.10 5.88
N LYS A 67 2.92 21.49 6.72
CA LYS A 67 3.11 21.51 8.17
C LYS A 67 3.59 20.13 8.61
N PRO A 68 4.40 20.03 9.68
CA PRO A 68 4.95 18.74 10.11
C PRO A 68 3.87 17.68 10.34
N GLU A 69 2.67 18.08 10.74
CA GLU A 69 1.51 17.19 10.88
C GLU A 69 0.93 16.73 9.53
N GLU A 70 0.90 17.58 8.52
CA GLU A 70 0.44 17.24 7.17
C GLU A 70 1.40 16.24 6.50
N LYS A 71 2.71 16.43 6.68
CA LYS A 71 3.73 15.46 6.22
C LYS A 71 3.58 14.09 6.89
N LYS A 72 3.26 14.06 8.20
CA LYS A 72 2.97 12.80 8.91
C LYS A 72 1.71 12.13 8.39
N ALA A 73 0.65 12.90 8.13
CA ALA A 73 -0.60 12.38 7.58
C ALA A 73 -0.40 11.81 6.16
N GLU A 74 0.34 12.51 5.30
CA GLU A 74 0.68 12.02 3.96
C GLU A 74 1.47 10.70 4.03
N LEU A 75 2.48 10.63 4.91
CA LEU A 75 3.26 9.40 5.11
C LEU A 75 2.39 8.25 5.62
N ALA A 76 1.44 8.51 6.53
CA ALA A 76 0.50 7.52 7.02
C ALA A 76 -0.42 7.00 5.89
N LEU A 77 -0.93 7.90 5.04
CA LEU A 77 -1.74 7.54 3.87
C LEU A 77 -0.95 6.70 2.86
N ARG A 78 0.29 7.08 2.55
CA ARG A 78 1.17 6.29 1.66
C ARG A 78 1.40 4.88 2.22
N ARG A 79 1.67 4.75 3.53
CA ARG A 79 1.85 3.44 4.18
C ARG A 79 0.58 2.58 4.14
N ALA A 80 -0.59 3.19 4.38
CA ALA A 80 -1.87 2.49 4.31
C ALA A 80 -2.16 1.99 2.88
N HIS A 81 -1.92 2.82 1.87
CA HIS A 81 -2.05 2.41 0.47
C HIS A 81 -1.17 1.20 0.15
N VAL A 82 0.10 1.20 0.59
CA VAL A 82 1.00 0.05 0.38
C VAL A 82 0.46 -1.21 1.07
N SER A 83 -0.06 -1.11 2.30
CA SER A 83 -0.63 -2.29 2.98
C SER A 83 -1.86 -2.83 2.26
N ASP A 84 -2.75 -1.95 1.80
CA ASP A 84 -3.98 -2.31 1.11
C ASP A 84 -3.68 -2.96 -0.24
N ALA A 85 -2.73 -2.40 -0.99
CA ALA A 85 -2.23 -2.99 -2.23
C ALA A 85 -1.73 -4.42 -2.01
N TRP A 86 -0.93 -4.66 -0.96
CA TRP A 86 -0.47 -6.02 -0.61
C TRP A 86 -1.61 -6.96 -0.25
N ALA A 87 -2.60 -6.49 0.51
CA ALA A 87 -3.78 -7.28 0.85
C ALA A 87 -4.58 -7.68 -0.40
N ILE A 88 -4.76 -6.76 -1.35
CA ILE A 88 -5.45 -7.00 -2.62
C ILE A 88 -4.70 -8.04 -3.47
N ARG A 89 -3.37 -7.92 -3.57
CA ARG A 89 -2.53 -8.88 -4.31
C ARG A 89 -2.63 -10.28 -3.70
N ALA A 90 -2.54 -10.39 -2.37
CA ALA A 90 -2.65 -11.65 -1.65
C ALA A 90 -4.04 -12.30 -1.81
N ALA A 91 -5.11 -11.51 -1.67
CA ALA A 91 -6.49 -11.98 -1.84
C ALA A 91 -6.75 -12.49 -3.26
N THR A 92 -6.23 -11.77 -4.27
CA THR A 92 -6.35 -12.17 -5.68
C THR A 92 -5.61 -13.49 -5.95
N ALA A 93 -4.39 -13.65 -5.43
CA ALA A 93 -3.63 -14.89 -5.55
C ALA A 93 -4.32 -16.08 -4.87
N ALA A 94 -4.84 -15.88 -3.65
CA ALA A 94 -5.60 -16.91 -2.94
C ALA A 94 -6.87 -17.31 -3.70
N SER A 95 -7.59 -16.33 -4.27
CA SER A 95 -8.80 -16.56 -5.08
C SER A 95 -8.49 -17.37 -6.34
N PHE A 96 -7.42 -17.00 -7.07
CA PHE A 96 -6.96 -17.74 -8.25
C PHE A 96 -6.62 -19.19 -7.91
N PHE A 97 -5.83 -19.40 -6.85
CA PHE A 97 -5.44 -20.74 -6.40
C PHE A 97 -6.67 -21.57 -6.01
N THR A 98 -7.61 -20.99 -5.26
CA THR A 98 -8.83 -21.67 -4.82
C THR A 98 -9.67 -22.10 -6.02
N ARG A 99 -9.91 -21.20 -6.99
CA ARG A 99 -10.69 -21.50 -8.20
C ARG A 99 -10.02 -22.56 -9.07
N SER A 100 -8.69 -22.47 -9.23
CA SER A 100 -7.92 -23.44 -10.03
C SER A 100 -7.95 -24.82 -9.39
N SER A 101 -7.76 -24.90 -8.06
CA SER A 101 -7.84 -26.15 -7.31
C SER A 101 -9.21 -26.81 -7.42
N LEU A 102 -10.29 -26.03 -7.27
CA LEU A 102 -11.66 -26.54 -7.43
C LEU A 102 -11.98 -27.00 -8.85
N ARG A 103 -11.33 -26.43 -9.88
CA ARG A 103 -11.47 -26.89 -11.26
C ARG A 103 -10.67 -28.17 -11.52
N TRP A 104 -9.54 -28.34 -10.84
CA TRP A 104 -8.69 -29.53 -10.97
C TRP A 104 -9.28 -30.77 -10.27
N LEU A 105 -10.04 -30.56 -9.19
CA LEU A 105 -10.69 -31.63 -8.43
C LEU A 105 -12.05 -32.07 -9.00
N ARG A 106 -12.54 -31.41 -10.05
CA ARG A 106 -13.76 -31.76 -10.78
C ARG A 106 -13.40 -32.49 -12.06
#